data_AF-A0A6G3X822-F1
#
_entry.id   AF-A0A6G3X822-F1
#
_cell.length_a   1.000
_cell.length_b   1.000
_cell.length_c   1.000
_cell.angle_alpha   90.00
_cell.angle_beta   90.00
_cell.angle_gamma   90.00
#
_symmetry.space_group_name_H-M   'P 1'
#
loop_
_entity.id
_entity.type
_entity.pdbx_description
1 polymer ?
#
loop_
_entity_poly.entity_id
_entity_poly.type
_entity_poly.pdbx_seq_one_letter_code
_entity_poly.pdbx_strand_id
1 'polypeptide(L)'
;GSGTTVTWTEIEVELADDGDPAILDAVEKRLRKAGVRPAHSASKLARALAETAPTPEEKRPEADEPRTAGDHVLAYVRKQIRAIVDLDPAVRRDLPDSVHKMRVATRRLRSTFKTHRRILDREATDPLGAELKWLAAELGLDRDQEVL
;
A
#
# COMPACT_ATOMS: atom_id res chain seq x y z
N GLY A 1 2.35 -14.37 -5.84
CA GLY A 1 3.65 -13.81 -5.45
C GLY A 1 4.12 -14.55 -4.23
N SER A 2 5.40 -14.95 -4.17
CA SER A 2 5.97 -15.56 -2.97
C SER A 2 6.16 -14.46 -1.92
N GLY A 3 5.20 -14.30 -1.02
CA GLY A 3 5.39 -13.45 0.15
C GLY A 3 6.36 -14.15 1.11
N THR A 4 7.32 -13.41 1.65
CA THR A 4 8.13 -13.88 2.79
C THR A 4 7.20 -14.03 3.99
N THR A 5 7.07 -15.25 4.50
CA THR A 5 6.30 -15.53 5.72
C THR A 5 7.24 -15.72 6.89
N VAL A 6 6.94 -15.06 8.01
CA VAL A 6 7.64 -15.25 9.28
C VAL A 6 6.64 -15.62 10.36
N THR A 7 7.09 -16.40 11.34
CA THR A 7 6.26 -16.90 12.43
C THR A 7 6.99 -16.71 13.75
N TRP A 8 6.28 -16.25 14.77
CA TRP A 8 6.82 -16.07 16.11
C TRP A 8 5.85 -16.61 17.16
N THR A 9 6.37 -16.80 18.37
CA THR A 9 5.58 -17.09 19.56
C THR A 9 5.86 -15.99 20.58
N GLU A 10 4.81 -15.37 21.09
CA GLU A 10 4.90 -14.28 22.05
C GLU A 10 3.79 -14.37 23.09
N ILE A 11 3.97 -13.61 24.17
CA ILE A 11 3.00 -13.46 25.26
C ILE A 11 2.79 -11.96 25.44
N GLU A 12 1.54 -11.51 25.36
CA GLU A 12 1.15 -10.14 25.70
C GLU A 12 0.36 -10.15 27.00
N VAL A 13 0.67 -9.18 27.86
CA VAL A 13 0.01 -8.98 29.14
C VAL A 13 -0.55 -7.58 29.10
N GLU A 14 -1.87 -7.48 29.08
CA GLU A 14 -2.60 -6.22 29.07
C GLU A 14 -3.33 -6.05 30.39
N LEU A 15 -3.42 -4.79 30.84
CA LEU A 15 -4.16 -4.42 32.02
C LEU A 15 -5.60 -4.11 31.60
N ALA A 16 -6.58 -4.65 32.32
CA ALA A 16 -7.97 -4.25 32.15
C ALA A 16 -8.18 -2.79 32.60
N ASP A 17 -9.31 -2.19 32.21
CA ASP A 17 -9.59 -0.75 32.36
C ASP A 17 -9.38 -0.20 33.78
N ASP A 18 -9.62 -1.01 34.82
CA ASP A 18 -9.45 -0.64 36.24
C ASP A 18 -8.34 -1.43 36.96
N GLY A 19 -7.42 -2.04 36.22
CA GLY A 19 -6.32 -2.81 36.82
C GLY A 19 -5.26 -1.92 37.46
N ASP A 20 -4.62 -2.42 38.53
CA ASP A 20 -3.46 -1.76 39.13
C ASP A 20 -2.21 -2.01 38.26
N PRO A 21 -1.53 -0.96 37.73
CA PRO A 21 -0.32 -1.11 36.93
C PRO A 21 0.81 -1.88 37.64
N ALA A 22 0.85 -1.88 38.97
CA ALA A 22 1.84 -2.64 39.74
C ALA A 22 1.73 -4.17 39.51
N ILE A 23 0.58 -4.66 39.03
CA ILE A 23 0.41 -6.06 38.63
C ILE A 23 1.33 -6.40 37.45
N LEU A 24 1.54 -5.46 36.51
CA LEU A 24 2.40 -5.69 35.35
C LEU A 24 3.86 -5.94 35.80
N ASP A 25 4.36 -5.20 36.80
CA ASP A 25 5.70 -5.42 37.36
C ASP A 25 5.84 -6.83 37.99
N ALA A 26 4.81 -7.27 38.71
CA ALA A 26 4.78 -8.60 39.32
C ALA A 26 4.77 -9.71 38.26
N VAL A 27 3.97 -9.54 37.20
CA VAL A 27 3.90 -10.45 36.06
C VAL A 27 5.23 -10.49 35.31
N GLU A 28 5.82 -9.33 35.01
CA GLU A 28 7.12 -9.21 34.35
C GLU A 28 8.20 -9.96 35.14
N LYS A 29 8.28 -9.76 36.45
CA LYS A 29 9.25 -10.44 37.32
C LYS A 29 9.10 -11.97 37.26
N ARG A 30 7.86 -12.47 37.18
CA ARG A 30 7.58 -13.91 37.12
C ARG A 30 7.88 -14.50 35.75
N LEU A 31 7.53 -13.82 34.67
CA LEU A 31 7.87 -14.20 33.30
C LEU A 31 9.39 -14.21 33.08
N ARG A 32 10.11 -13.20 33.57
CA ARG A 32 11.59 -13.15 33.52
C ARG A 32 12.24 -14.31 34.27
N LYS A 33 11.73 -14.68 35.44
CA LYS A 33 12.20 -15.86 36.19
C LYS A 33 11.96 -17.17 35.44
N ALA A 34 10.93 -17.23 34.59
CA ALA A 34 10.64 -18.36 33.72
C ALA A 34 11.46 -18.35 32.40
N GLY A 35 12.36 -17.38 32.22
CA GLY A 35 13.21 -17.26 31.03
C GLY A 35 12.59 -16.47 29.86
N VAL A 36 11.38 -15.93 30.03
CA VAL A 36 10.75 -15.04 29.04
C VAL A 36 11.50 -13.71 29.05
N ARG A 37 11.77 -13.18 27.85
CA ARG A 37 12.49 -11.91 27.67
C ARG A 37 11.54 -10.87 27.08
N PRO A 38 11.69 -9.58 27.42
CA PRO A 38 10.96 -8.52 26.75
C PRO A 38 11.18 -8.58 25.24
N ALA A 39 10.14 -8.29 24.46
CA ALA A 39 10.26 -8.16 23.03
C ALA A 39 11.14 -6.95 22.69
N HIS A 40 12.03 -7.11 21.70
CA HIS A 40 12.85 -6.01 21.18
C HIS A 40 12.08 -5.13 20.18
N SER A 41 10.95 -5.61 19.66
CA SER A 41 10.10 -4.89 18.72
C SER A 41 9.03 -4.06 19.43
N ALA A 42 8.79 -2.84 18.96
CA ALA A 42 7.79 -1.94 19.53
C ALA A 42 6.33 -2.40 19.31
N SER A 43 6.06 -3.23 18.29
CA SER A 43 4.75 -3.83 18.03
C SER A 43 4.86 -5.03 17.09
N LYS A 44 3.82 -5.86 17.05
CA LYS A 44 3.71 -6.96 16.06
C LYS A 44 3.86 -6.46 14.62
N LEU A 45 3.23 -5.32 14.31
CA LEU A 45 3.31 -4.71 12.98
C LEU A 45 4.74 -4.27 12.64
N ALA A 46 5.43 -3.59 13.57
CA ALA A 46 6.79 -3.13 13.35
C ALA A 46 7.74 -4.32 13.11
N ARG A 47 7.57 -5.40 13.86
CA ARG A 47 8.34 -6.65 13.68
C ARG A 47 8.06 -7.30 12.34
N ALA A 48 6.79 -7.48 11.99
CA ALA A 48 6.39 -8.07 10.72
C ALA A 48 6.97 -7.28 9.54
N LEU A 49 6.81 -5.94 9.54
CA LEU A 49 7.37 -5.08 8.50
C LEU A 49 8.90 -5.18 8.42
N ALA A 50 9.61 -5.24 9.54
CA ALA A 50 11.06 -5.37 9.53
C ALA A 50 11.53 -6.74 8.99
N GLU A 51 10.82 -7.81 9.34
CA GLU A 51 11.19 -9.19 8.97
C GLU A 51 10.67 -9.60 7.58
N THR A 52 9.65 -8.94 7.03
CA THR A 52 9.08 -9.22 5.70
C THR A 52 9.31 -8.11 4.69
N ALA A 53 9.95 -7.00 5.06
CA ALA A 53 10.29 -5.96 4.08
C ALA A 53 11.19 -6.56 2.99
N PRO A 54 10.95 -6.21 1.71
CA PRO A 54 11.85 -6.61 0.65
C PRO A 54 13.26 -6.09 0.96
N THR A 55 14.25 -6.97 0.81
CA THR A 55 15.65 -6.61 1.04
C THR A 55 16.10 -5.52 0.06
N PRO A 56 17.16 -4.74 0.37
CA PRO A 56 17.69 -3.74 -0.56
C PRO A 56 18.04 -4.29 -1.95
N GLU A 57 18.39 -5.57 -2.06
CA GLU A 57 18.63 -6.26 -3.34
C GLU A 57 17.34 -6.60 -4.11
N GLU A 58 16.21 -6.74 -3.41
CA GLU A 58 14.87 -6.87 -4.00
C GLU A 58 14.22 -5.52 -4.31
N LYS A 59 14.90 -4.40 -4.00
CA LYS A 59 14.50 -3.11 -4.54
C LYS A 59 14.55 -3.22 -6.05
N ARG A 60 13.37 -3.09 -6.65
CA ARG A 60 13.17 -3.04 -8.10
C ARG A 60 14.29 -2.18 -8.69
N PRO A 61 15.01 -2.65 -9.72
CA PRO A 61 16.11 -1.88 -10.30
C PRO A 61 15.62 -0.47 -10.54
N GLU A 62 16.41 0.53 -10.11
CA GLU A 62 16.15 1.92 -10.47
C GLU A 62 15.85 1.93 -11.97
N ALA A 63 14.67 2.44 -12.33
CA ALA A 63 14.25 2.39 -13.70
C ALA A 63 15.31 3.13 -14.52
N ASP A 64 16.03 2.41 -15.38
CA ASP A 64 17.00 2.98 -16.31
C ASP A 64 16.38 4.23 -16.97
N GLU A 65 17.20 5.26 -17.19
CA GLU A 65 16.76 6.45 -17.92
C GLU A 65 16.07 6.01 -19.21
N PRO A 66 14.84 6.49 -19.50
CA PRO A 66 14.10 6.06 -20.67
C PRO A 66 14.89 6.31 -21.96
N ARG A 67 15.14 5.26 -22.76
CA ARG A 67 15.96 5.35 -23.99
C ARG A 67 15.11 5.29 -25.26
N THR A 68 13.91 4.74 -25.17
CA THR A 68 12.99 4.55 -26.30
C THR A 68 11.64 5.24 -26.05
N ALA A 69 10.88 5.46 -27.12
CA ALA A 69 9.49 5.92 -26.99
C ALA A 69 8.64 4.97 -26.12
N GLY A 70 8.92 3.67 -26.18
CA GLY A 70 8.30 2.66 -25.32
C GLY A 70 8.62 2.88 -23.84
N ASP A 71 9.87 3.18 -23.52
CA ASP A 71 10.30 3.44 -22.14
C ASP A 71 9.61 4.67 -21.55
N HIS A 72 9.50 5.75 -22.33
CA HIS A 72 8.79 6.96 -21.89
C HIS A 72 7.30 6.69 -21.64
N VAL A 73 6.64 5.94 -22.52
CA VAL A 73 5.23 5.55 -22.34
C VAL A 73 5.09 4.68 -21.09
N LEU A 74 5.97 3.70 -20.90
CA LEU A 74 5.92 2.79 -19.76
C LEU A 74 6.24 3.50 -18.44
N ALA A 75 7.17 4.46 -18.44
CA ALA A 75 7.45 5.33 -17.30
C ALA A 75 6.21 6.14 -16.92
N TYR A 76 5.49 6.70 -17.90
CA TYR A 76 4.26 7.43 -17.64
C TYR A 76 3.13 6.52 -17.12
N VAL A 77 2.98 5.31 -17.67
CA VAL A 77 2.05 4.28 -17.16
C VAL A 77 2.34 3.97 -15.69
N ARG A 78 3.60 3.68 -15.35
CA ARG A 78 4.02 3.42 -13.96
C ARG A 78 3.73 4.59 -13.04
N LYS A 79 3.95 5.83 -13.51
CA LYS A 79 3.63 7.05 -12.75
C LYS A 79 2.14 7.14 -12.43
N GLN A 80 1.25 6.85 -13.38
CA GLN A 80 -0.20 6.90 -13.10
C GLN A 80 -0.65 5.75 -12.20
N ILE A 81 -0.13 4.53 -12.39
CA ILE A 81 -0.41 3.39 -11.49
C ILE A 81 -0.02 3.73 -10.06
N ARG A 82 1.19 4.26 -9.86
CA ARG A 82 1.67 4.68 -8.55
C ARG A 82 0.79 5.77 -7.94
N ALA A 83 0.38 6.77 -8.73
CA ALA A 83 -0.53 7.80 -8.25
C ALA A 83 -1.86 7.22 -7.77
N ILE A 84 -2.43 6.23 -8.47
CA ILE A 84 -3.68 5.56 -8.06
C ILE A 84 -3.47 4.82 -6.73
N VAL A 85 -2.40 4.05 -6.60
CA VAL A 85 -2.08 3.28 -5.38
C VAL A 85 -1.79 4.20 -4.19
N ASP A 86 -0.99 5.24 -4.38
CA ASP A 86 -0.61 6.18 -3.33
C ASP A 86 -1.81 7.01 -2.83
N LEU A 87 -2.85 7.20 -3.68
CA LEU A 87 -4.07 7.92 -3.33
C LEU A 87 -5.14 7.04 -2.65
N ASP A 88 -5.08 5.71 -2.75
CA ASP A 88 -6.09 4.81 -2.16
C ASP A 88 -6.33 5.08 -0.65
N PRO A 89 -5.31 5.24 0.20
CA PRO A 89 -5.54 5.55 1.62
C PRO A 89 -6.18 6.92 1.85
N ALA A 90 -5.86 7.91 1.00
CA ALA A 90 -6.40 9.26 1.12
C ALA A 90 -7.89 9.30 0.74
N VAL A 91 -8.26 8.59 -0.32
CA VAL A 91 -9.65 8.42 -0.77
C VAL A 91 -10.47 7.69 0.28
N ARG A 92 -9.95 6.59 0.84
CA ARG A 92 -10.64 5.85 1.92
C ARG A 92 -10.83 6.64 3.21
N ARG A 93 -10.04 7.69 3.42
CA ARG A 93 -10.10 8.59 4.58
C ARG A 93 -10.84 9.89 4.28
N ASP A 94 -11.42 10.01 3.10
CA ASP A 94 -12.10 11.22 2.64
C ASP A 94 -11.25 12.49 2.81
N LEU A 95 -9.96 12.39 2.45
CA LEU A 95 -9.07 13.56 2.49
C LEU A 95 -9.40 14.51 1.32
N PRO A 96 -9.33 15.84 1.54
CA PRO A 96 -9.69 16.81 0.51
C PRO A 96 -9.00 16.59 -0.84
N ASP A 97 -9.78 16.65 -1.94
CA ASP A 97 -9.31 16.58 -3.33
C ASP A 97 -8.67 15.22 -3.70
N SER A 98 -8.75 14.21 -2.82
CA SER A 98 -8.16 12.89 -3.05
C SER A 98 -8.90 12.12 -4.15
N VAL A 99 -10.23 12.17 -4.16
CA VAL A 99 -11.10 11.57 -5.17
C VAL A 99 -10.84 12.20 -6.53
N HIS A 100 -10.81 13.53 -6.60
CA HIS A 100 -10.50 14.25 -7.84
C HIS A 100 -9.12 13.87 -8.40
N LYS A 101 -8.07 13.86 -7.57
CA LYS A 101 -6.72 13.44 -8.00
C LYS A 101 -6.70 12.01 -8.51
N MET A 102 -7.38 11.08 -7.83
CA MET A 102 -7.41 9.67 -8.25
C MET A 102 -8.17 9.52 -9.58
N ARG A 103 -9.29 10.23 -9.77
CA ARG A 103 -10.00 10.29 -11.06
C ARG A 103 -9.11 10.82 -12.19
N VAL A 104 -8.31 11.86 -11.93
CA VAL A 104 -7.38 12.41 -12.91
C VAL A 104 -6.32 11.37 -13.31
N ALA A 105 -5.72 10.67 -12.35
CA ALA A 105 -4.75 9.61 -12.60
C ALA A 105 -5.35 8.45 -13.40
N THR A 106 -6.52 7.95 -13.00
CA THR A 106 -7.28 6.90 -13.69
C THR A 106 -7.62 7.30 -15.13
N ARG A 107 -8.10 8.53 -15.35
CA ARG A 107 -8.38 9.05 -16.70
C ARG A 107 -7.12 9.14 -17.56
N ARG A 108 -6.01 9.64 -16.99
CA ARG A 108 -4.72 9.74 -17.70
C ARG A 108 -4.23 8.36 -18.13
N LEU A 109 -4.27 7.38 -17.23
CA LEU A 109 -3.85 6.01 -17.54
C LEU A 109 -4.68 5.40 -18.68
N ARG A 110 -6.01 5.54 -18.63
CA ARG A 110 -6.90 5.10 -19.72
C ARG A 110 -6.58 5.78 -21.04
N SER A 111 -6.32 7.08 -21.02
CA SER A 111 -5.95 7.84 -22.22
C SER A 111 -4.62 7.36 -22.81
N THR A 112 -3.64 7.06 -21.96
CA THR A 112 -2.34 6.52 -22.37
C THR A 112 -2.49 5.18 -23.09
N PHE A 113 -3.28 4.25 -22.57
CA PHE A 113 -3.56 2.98 -23.24
C PHE A 113 -4.18 3.19 -24.63
N LYS A 114 -5.17 4.08 -24.73
CA LYS A 114 -5.83 4.38 -26.01
C LYS A 114 -4.90 5.06 -27.03
N THR A 115 -4.07 5.98 -26.56
CA THR A 115 -3.21 6.82 -27.42
C THR A 115 -2.00 6.05 -27.92
N HIS A 116 -1.39 5.22 -27.08
CA HIS A 116 -0.15 4.51 -27.39
C HIS A 116 -0.38 3.04 -27.79
N ARG A 117 -1.55 2.72 -28.37
CA ARG A 117 -1.93 1.38 -28.84
C ARG A 117 -1.00 0.72 -29.88
N ARG A 118 -0.07 1.48 -30.47
CA ARG A 118 0.97 0.98 -31.38
C ARG A 118 2.24 0.54 -30.65
N ILE A 119 2.39 0.94 -29.40
CA ILE A 119 3.54 0.67 -28.53
C ILE A 119 3.13 -0.33 -27.45
N LEU A 120 1.91 -0.22 -26.93
CA LEU A 120 1.35 -1.09 -25.90
C LEU A 120 0.50 -2.19 -26.51
N ASP A 121 0.67 -3.41 -26.01
CA ASP A 121 -0.16 -4.55 -26.38
C ASP A 121 -1.60 -4.33 -25.92
N ARG A 122 -2.52 -4.34 -26.89
CA ARG A 122 -3.94 -4.09 -26.66
C ARG A 122 -4.63 -5.25 -25.96
N GLU A 123 -4.21 -6.48 -26.21
CA GLU A 123 -4.79 -7.65 -25.54
C GLU A 123 -4.52 -7.58 -24.04
N ALA A 124 -3.36 -7.02 -23.65
CA ALA A 124 -3.03 -6.75 -22.26
C ALA A 124 -3.74 -5.49 -21.70
N THR A 125 -3.84 -4.39 -22.46
CA THR A 125 -4.35 -3.11 -21.92
C THR A 125 -5.85 -2.92 -22.01
N ASP A 126 -6.55 -3.53 -22.97
CA ASP A 126 -7.99 -3.33 -23.17
C ASP A 126 -8.82 -3.82 -21.96
N PRO A 127 -8.54 -5.00 -21.34
CA PRO A 127 -9.18 -5.42 -20.10
C PRO A 127 -8.92 -4.43 -18.94
N LEU A 128 -7.67 -3.99 -18.77
CA LEU A 128 -7.32 -3.00 -17.75
C LEU A 128 -8.02 -1.65 -17.99
N GLY A 129 -8.20 -1.26 -19.26
CA GLY A 129 -8.95 -0.08 -19.64
C GLY A 129 -10.43 -0.15 -19.23
N ALA A 130 -11.03 -1.34 -19.23
CA ALA A 130 -12.38 -1.56 -18.74
C ALA A 130 -12.45 -1.44 -17.21
N GLU A 131 -11.52 -2.05 -16.48
CA GLU A 131 -11.42 -1.92 -15.01
C GLU A 131 -11.23 -0.46 -14.57
N LEU A 132 -10.37 0.28 -15.27
CA LEU A 132 -10.16 1.72 -15.01
C LEU A 132 -11.41 2.55 -15.34
N LYS A 133 -12.25 2.10 -16.28
CA LYS A 133 -13.53 2.76 -16.57
C LYS A 133 -14.51 2.51 -15.42
N TRP A 134 -14.57 1.28 -14.92
CA TRP A 134 -15.38 0.94 -13.75
C TRP A 134 -14.94 1.75 -12.52
N LEU A 135 -13.65 1.76 -12.19
CA LEU A 135 -13.10 2.56 -11.08
C LEU A 135 -13.45 4.04 -11.20
N ALA A 136 -13.36 4.62 -12.40
CA ALA A 136 -13.72 6.02 -12.62
C ALA A 136 -15.22 6.30 -12.43
N ALA A 137 -16.08 5.30 -12.62
CA ALA A 137 -17.51 5.38 -12.35
C ALA A 137 -17.79 5.31 -10.85
N GLU A 138 -17.15 4.40 -10.13
CA GLU A 138 -17.25 4.30 -8.65
C GLU A 138 -16.79 5.60 -7.97
N LEU A 139 -15.63 6.12 -8.36
CA LEU A 139 -15.13 7.43 -7.92
C LEU A 139 -16.01 8.60 -8.37
N GLY A 140 -17.05 8.35 -9.18
CA GLY A 140 -18.01 9.35 -9.64
C GLY A 140 -19.26 9.43 -8.80
N LEU A 141 -19.57 8.38 -8.04
CA LEU A 141 -20.70 8.34 -7.12
C LEU A 141 -20.47 9.27 -5.92
N ASP A 142 -19.20 9.49 -5.54
CA ASP A 142 -18.78 10.32 -4.39
C ASP A 142 -18.72 11.84 -4.68
N ARG A 143 -19.03 12.27 -5.92
CA ARG A 143 -18.82 13.65 -6.34
C ARG A 143 -19.91 14.63 -5.88
N ASP A 144 -21.01 14.13 -5.33
CA ASP A 144 -22.08 14.98 -4.79
C ASP A 144 -21.71 15.63 -3.43
N GLN A 145 -20.52 15.36 -2.86
CA GLN A 145 -20.08 15.93 -1.56
C GLN A 145 -18.89 16.90 -1.64
N GLU A 146 -18.08 16.92 -2.71
CA GLU A 146 -16.88 17.80 -2.82
C GLU A 146 -17.10 19.09 -3.64
N VAL A 147 -18.32 19.34 -4.14
CA VAL A 147 -18.67 20.58 -4.88
C VAL A 147 -19.68 21.41 -4.09
N LEU A 148 -19.27 21.94 -2.94
CA LEU A 148 -19.93 23.04 -2.22
C LEU A 148 -18.89 24.03 -1.71
#